data_AF-D5VR94-F1
#
_entry.id   AF-D5VR94-F1
#
_cell.length_a   1.000
_cell.length_b   1.000
_cell.length_c   1.000
_cell.angle_alpha   90.00
_cell.angle_beta   90.00
_cell.angle_gamma   90.00
#
_symmetry.space_group_name_H-M   'P 1'
#
loop_
_entity.id
_entity.type
_entity.pdbx_description
1 polymer ?
#
loop_
_entity_poly.entity_id
_entity_poly.type
_entity_poly.pdbx_seq_one_letter_code
_entity_poly.pdbx_strand_id
1 'polypeptide(L)'
;MFNKILIANRGEIAIRIIRACWELGIKTVAVYSEADKRSLHVSLADEAYCIGPAPAPKSYLNIDAILHVAEKAKVDAIHPGYGFLAENANFARAVKKAGFEFIGPHPDAIEAMGSKINAKKIMKKAGVPLLPGSDGPVEDVDEAIEIAEAIGFPVVVKASAGGGGMGMSVAYSKEELEKVIESTKLIAQNAFGDSTIFIEKYLENPRHIEIQILGDRFGKIIHLGDRECSIQRRHQKLIEEAPSPIMTEELRERMGESAIKAGKAINYDSAGTVEFLYQDGNFYFLEMNTRIQVEHTVTEMITGVDLVKEMIKIAAGEPLQYDQEDIEFRGHAIECRINAEDPLNDFVPSPGKIKLYRSPGGPGVRLDSGVCGGAEIPPYYDPLISKLITYGRNREEAIARMRRALKEYVIVGVKTNIPFHRAVLEEEDFLKGNISTHYIEKKFEELKDKIVKYELEARDLYSVLSEKVFERGKEIAALSAGLSLYISQIVRENGEDSPIKFKENK
;
A
#
# COMPACT_ATOMS: atom_id res chain seq x y z
N MET A 1 -20.10 10.14 -17.19
CA MET A 1 -19.33 8.90 -17.00
C MET A 1 -18.33 8.73 -18.14
N PHE A 2 -17.14 8.19 -17.85
CA PHE A 2 -16.10 7.92 -18.86
C PHE A 2 -16.40 6.67 -19.68
N ASN A 3 -15.86 6.59 -20.90
CA ASN A 3 -15.93 5.40 -21.75
C ASN A 3 -14.68 4.53 -21.62
N LYS A 4 -13.50 5.14 -21.47
CA LYS A 4 -12.23 4.42 -21.38
C LYS A 4 -11.24 5.10 -20.41
N ILE A 5 -10.68 4.32 -19.49
CA ILE A 5 -9.71 4.77 -18.48
C ILE A 5 -8.37 4.06 -18.68
N LEU A 6 -7.27 4.82 -18.68
CA LEU A 6 -5.93 4.27 -18.55
C LEU A 6 -5.53 4.17 -17.08
N ILE A 7 -4.98 3.04 -16.69
CA ILE A 7 -4.45 2.81 -15.35
C ILE A 7 -2.93 3.00 -15.39
N ALA A 8 -2.44 4.11 -14.85
CA ALA A 8 -1.01 4.46 -14.80
C ALA A 8 -0.34 3.80 -13.58
N ASN A 9 -0.52 2.49 -13.42
CA ASN A 9 0.01 1.69 -12.32
C ASN A 9 0.14 0.21 -12.72
N ARG A 10 0.52 -0.65 -11.78
CA ARG A 10 0.75 -2.09 -11.95
C ARG A 10 0.20 -2.91 -10.78
N GLY A 11 0.28 -4.23 -10.89
CA GLY A 11 0.04 -5.13 -9.75
C GLY A 11 -1.40 -5.09 -9.26
N GLU A 12 -1.59 -5.28 -7.96
CA GLU A 12 -2.93 -5.44 -7.36
C GLU A 12 -3.82 -4.21 -7.57
N ILE A 13 -3.28 -3.00 -7.37
CA ILE A 13 -4.07 -1.77 -7.48
C ILE A 13 -4.56 -1.53 -8.91
N ALA A 14 -3.77 -1.91 -9.91
CA ALA A 14 -4.23 -1.83 -11.28
C ALA A 14 -5.41 -2.77 -11.54
N ILE A 15 -5.38 -3.98 -10.97
CA ILE A 15 -6.49 -4.94 -11.04
C ILE A 15 -7.72 -4.43 -10.29
N ARG A 16 -7.53 -3.83 -9.10
CA ARG A 16 -8.61 -3.21 -8.32
C ARG A 16 -9.34 -2.12 -9.11
N ILE A 17 -8.60 -1.29 -9.84
CA ILE A 17 -9.16 -0.25 -10.71
C ILE A 17 -9.85 -0.85 -11.95
N ILE A 18 -9.25 -1.86 -12.58
CA ILE A 18 -9.85 -2.57 -13.71
C ILE A 18 -11.22 -3.15 -13.32
N ARG A 19 -11.31 -3.79 -12.14
CA ARG A 19 -12.56 -4.34 -11.61
C ARG A 19 -13.63 -3.26 -11.40
N ALA A 20 -13.26 -2.12 -10.80
CA ALA A 20 -14.18 -0.99 -10.64
C ALA A 20 -14.70 -0.48 -12.00
N CYS A 21 -13.80 -0.36 -12.99
CA CYS A 21 -14.16 0.07 -14.34
C CYS A 21 -15.14 -0.90 -15.00
N TRP A 22 -14.89 -2.22 -14.90
CA TRP A 22 -15.80 -3.23 -15.45
C TRP A 22 -17.20 -3.16 -14.87
N GLU A 23 -17.31 -3.01 -13.56
CA GLU A 23 -18.60 -2.89 -12.87
C GLU A 23 -19.34 -1.59 -13.23
N LEU A 24 -18.61 -0.54 -13.63
CA LEU A 24 -19.15 0.71 -14.16
C LEU A 24 -19.36 0.70 -15.69
N GLY A 25 -19.03 -0.39 -16.38
CA GLY A 25 -19.14 -0.49 -17.85
C GLY A 25 -18.08 0.30 -18.64
N ILE A 26 -16.94 0.60 -18.03
CA ILE A 26 -15.86 1.43 -18.58
C ILE A 26 -14.74 0.53 -19.12
N LYS A 27 -14.22 0.84 -20.31
CA LYS A 27 -13.08 0.16 -20.93
C LYS A 27 -11.76 0.52 -20.26
N THR A 28 -10.81 -0.41 -20.27
CA THR A 28 -9.59 -0.31 -19.47
C THR A 28 -8.34 -0.42 -20.34
N VAL A 29 -7.36 0.44 -20.07
CA VAL A 29 -6.03 0.40 -20.70
C VAL A 29 -4.96 0.22 -19.62
N ALA A 30 -4.20 -0.87 -19.67
CA ALA A 30 -3.04 -1.07 -18.82
C ALA A 30 -1.77 -0.53 -19.48
N VAL A 31 -0.87 0.02 -18.66
CA VAL A 31 0.53 0.22 -19.04
C VAL A 31 1.42 -0.80 -18.35
N TYR A 32 2.52 -1.19 -18.98
CA TYR A 32 3.47 -2.12 -18.40
C TYR A 32 4.91 -1.84 -18.82
N SER A 33 5.87 -2.19 -17.95
CA SER A 33 7.28 -2.27 -18.33
C SER A 33 7.62 -3.63 -18.95
N GLU A 34 8.75 -3.75 -19.63
CA GLU A 34 9.21 -5.05 -20.17
C GLU A 34 9.21 -6.20 -19.13
N ALA A 35 9.50 -5.90 -17.86
CA ALA A 35 9.47 -6.89 -16.77
C ALA A 35 8.05 -7.33 -16.39
N ASP A 36 7.05 -6.49 -16.58
CA ASP A 36 5.64 -6.78 -16.27
C ASP A 36 4.84 -7.30 -17.48
N LYS A 37 5.50 -7.61 -18.61
CA LYS A 37 4.81 -8.06 -19.83
C LYS A 37 3.83 -9.23 -19.62
N ARG A 38 4.09 -10.07 -18.62
CA ARG A 38 3.26 -11.24 -18.26
C ARG A 38 2.51 -11.06 -16.93
N SER A 39 2.48 -9.85 -16.37
CA SER A 39 1.79 -9.55 -15.13
C SER A 39 0.27 -9.65 -15.32
N LEU A 40 -0.43 -9.99 -14.25
CA LEU A 40 -1.87 -10.30 -14.33
C LEU A 40 -2.69 -9.09 -14.78
N HIS A 41 -2.33 -7.87 -14.35
CA HIS A 41 -3.04 -6.64 -14.74
C HIS A 41 -3.02 -6.38 -16.25
N VAL A 42 -1.93 -6.77 -16.93
CA VAL A 42 -1.78 -6.67 -18.40
C VAL A 42 -2.75 -7.59 -19.12
N SER A 43 -2.99 -8.78 -18.57
CA SER A 43 -3.89 -9.78 -19.16
C SER A 43 -5.37 -9.49 -18.90
N LEU A 44 -5.67 -8.68 -17.87
CA LEU A 44 -7.05 -8.34 -17.50
C LEU A 44 -7.55 -7.09 -18.22
N ALA A 45 -6.71 -6.10 -18.51
CA ALA A 45 -7.18 -4.91 -19.21
C ALA A 45 -7.69 -5.20 -20.64
N ASP A 46 -8.61 -4.38 -21.15
CA ASP A 46 -9.11 -4.52 -22.53
C ASP A 46 -8.01 -4.25 -23.57
N GLU A 47 -7.08 -3.34 -23.25
CA GLU A 47 -5.90 -3.01 -24.06
C GLU A 47 -4.68 -2.85 -23.15
N ALA A 48 -3.48 -3.15 -23.65
CA ALA A 48 -2.25 -2.96 -22.89
C ALA A 48 -1.07 -2.50 -23.75
N TYR A 49 -0.24 -1.60 -23.20
CA TYR A 49 0.89 -1.01 -23.91
C TYR A 49 2.18 -1.00 -23.08
N CYS A 50 3.28 -1.35 -23.72
CA CYS A 50 4.61 -1.26 -23.12
C CYS A 50 5.05 0.22 -23.04
N ILE A 51 5.49 0.68 -21.88
CA ILE A 51 5.95 2.06 -21.63
C ILE A 51 7.45 2.17 -21.38
N GLY A 52 8.20 1.06 -21.50
CA GLY A 52 9.67 1.07 -21.43
C GLY A 52 10.28 -0.09 -20.65
N PRO A 53 11.59 -0.02 -20.36
CA PRO A 53 12.33 -1.07 -19.65
C PRO A 53 11.97 -1.12 -18.17
N ALA A 54 12.45 -2.16 -17.48
CA ALA A 54 12.09 -2.47 -16.09
C ALA A 54 12.28 -1.32 -15.06
N PRO A 55 13.35 -0.50 -15.08
CA PRO A 55 13.52 0.54 -14.08
C PRO A 55 12.37 1.56 -14.09
N ALA A 56 11.76 1.80 -12.93
CA ALA A 56 10.59 2.68 -12.82
C ALA A 56 10.81 4.10 -13.40
N PRO A 57 11.98 4.77 -13.20
CA PRO A 57 12.27 6.07 -13.84
C PRO A 57 12.19 6.07 -15.37
N LYS A 58 12.35 4.91 -16.00
CA LYS A 58 12.29 4.74 -17.46
C LYS A 58 10.95 4.16 -17.94
N SER A 59 10.02 3.86 -17.03
CA SER A 59 8.71 3.26 -17.32
C SER A 59 7.60 3.93 -16.49
N TYR A 60 7.22 3.37 -15.35
CA TYR A 60 6.05 3.83 -14.56
C TYR A 60 6.16 5.27 -14.00
N LEU A 61 7.36 5.86 -13.97
CA LEU A 61 7.59 7.26 -13.61
C LEU A 61 7.84 8.16 -14.83
N ASN A 62 7.73 7.61 -16.05
CA ASN A 62 7.91 8.36 -17.29
C ASN A 62 6.57 8.95 -17.75
N ILE A 63 6.36 10.22 -17.43
CA ILE A 63 5.15 10.98 -17.75
C ILE A 63 4.88 10.97 -19.26
N ASP A 64 5.90 11.25 -20.09
CA ASP A 64 5.75 11.35 -21.53
C ASP A 64 5.32 10.02 -22.15
N ALA A 65 5.90 8.90 -21.69
CA ALA A 65 5.54 7.57 -22.18
C ALA A 65 4.08 7.23 -21.84
N ILE A 66 3.61 7.58 -20.64
CA ILE A 66 2.23 7.34 -20.21
C ILE A 66 1.25 8.20 -21.02
N LEU A 67 1.54 9.50 -21.19
CA LEU A 67 0.68 10.41 -21.96
C LEU A 67 0.62 10.01 -23.44
N HIS A 68 1.74 9.56 -24.02
CA HIS A 68 1.76 9.03 -25.38
C HIS A 68 0.84 7.82 -25.56
N VAL A 69 0.83 6.89 -24.58
CA VAL A 69 -0.10 5.76 -24.60
C VAL A 69 -1.55 6.23 -24.43
N ALA A 70 -1.81 7.18 -23.52
CA ALA A 70 -3.15 7.72 -23.31
C ALA A 70 -3.75 8.31 -24.60
N GLU A 71 -2.96 9.10 -25.33
CA GLU A 71 -3.33 9.66 -26.63
C GLU A 71 -3.59 8.56 -27.67
N LYS A 72 -2.66 7.62 -27.80
CA LYS A 72 -2.76 6.51 -28.76
C LYS A 72 -4.00 5.64 -28.52
N ALA A 73 -4.30 5.35 -27.25
CA ALA A 73 -5.42 4.50 -26.84
C ALA A 73 -6.76 5.25 -26.79
N LYS A 74 -6.73 6.59 -26.93
CA LYS A 74 -7.89 7.49 -26.90
C LYS A 74 -8.71 7.30 -25.62
N VAL A 75 -8.04 7.43 -24.47
CA VAL A 75 -8.70 7.36 -23.17
C VAL A 75 -9.32 8.71 -22.79
N ASP A 76 -10.31 8.69 -21.91
CA ASP A 76 -10.93 9.90 -21.37
C ASP A 76 -10.22 10.37 -20.08
N ALA A 77 -9.73 9.41 -19.28
CA ALA A 77 -9.16 9.69 -17.98
C ALA A 77 -8.01 8.72 -17.63
N ILE A 78 -7.17 9.15 -16.68
CA ILE A 78 -6.03 8.40 -16.17
C ILE A 78 -6.18 8.23 -14.66
N HIS A 79 -6.18 6.98 -14.20
CA HIS A 79 -6.15 6.65 -12.77
C HIS A 79 -4.73 6.24 -12.37
N PRO A 80 -4.08 6.95 -11.42
CA PRO A 80 -2.70 6.68 -11.06
C PRO A 80 -2.52 5.59 -9.99
N GLY A 81 -3.60 5.03 -9.43
CA GLY A 81 -3.53 4.14 -8.26
C GLY A 81 -2.84 4.80 -7.06
N TYR A 82 -1.87 4.10 -6.47
CA TYR A 82 -1.01 4.60 -5.39
C TYR A 82 0.47 4.41 -5.71
N GLY A 83 1.34 5.16 -5.05
CA GLY A 83 2.77 5.19 -5.40
C GLY A 83 3.02 5.75 -6.80
N PHE A 84 4.20 5.51 -7.36
CA PHE A 84 4.63 6.04 -8.66
C PHE A 84 4.32 7.55 -8.82
N LEU A 85 3.39 7.90 -9.71
CA LEU A 85 3.02 9.28 -10.04
C LEU A 85 1.73 9.74 -9.37
N ALA A 86 1.13 8.95 -8.47
CA ALA A 86 -0.16 9.27 -7.84
C ALA A 86 -0.16 10.55 -7.02
N GLU A 87 0.98 10.91 -6.41
CA GLU A 87 1.16 12.14 -5.63
C GLU A 87 2.09 13.13 -6.35
N ASN A 88 2.19 13.03 -7.68
CA ASN A 88 3.01 13.93 -8.49
C ASN A 88 2.13 15.03 -9.12
N ALA A 89 2.20 16.24 -8.55
CA ALA A 89 1.43 17.38 -9.05
C ALA A 89 1.74 17.72 -10.51
N ASN A 90 3.01 17.57 -10.96
CA ASN A 90 3.38 17.83 -12.35
C ASN A 90 2.73 16.82 -13.30
N PHE A 91 2.63 15.56 -12.91
CA PHE A 91 1.91 14.55 -13.68
C PHE A 91 0.42 14.90 -13.78
N ALA A 92 -0.23 15.20 -12.66
CA ALA A 92 -1.64 15.58 -12.65
C ALA A 92 -1.91 16.83 -13.53
N ARG A 93 -1.03 17.85 -13.51
CA ARG A 93 -1.10 19.01 -14.42
C ARG A 93 -0.89 18.61 -15.88
N ALA A 94 0.06 17.72 -16.17
CA ALA A 94 0.36 17.26 -17.52
C ALA A 94 -0.80 16.46 -18.13
N VAL A 95 -1.44 15.59 -17.34
CA VAL A 95 -2.65 14.84 -17.72
C VAL A 95 -3.76 15.80 -18.14
N LYS A 96 -4.08 16.80 -17.29
CA LYS A 96 -5.10 17.81 -17.60
C LYS A 96 -4.74 18.66 -18.82
N LYS A 97 -3.47 19.08 -18.95
CA LYS A 97 -2.99 19.86 -20.10
C LYS A 97 -3.09 19.08 -21.42
N ALA A 98 -2.92 17.76 -21.38
CA ALA A 98 -3.08 16.88 -22.52
C ALA A 98 -4.54 16.58 -22.89
N GLY A 99 -5.51 17.11 -22.12
CA GLY A 99 -6.94 16.95 -22.38
C GLY A 99 -7.58 15.71 -21.76
N PHE A 100 -6.87 15.01 -20.87
CA PHE A 100 -7.40 13.86 -20.12
C PHE A 100 -7.81 14.29 -18.70
N GLU A 101 -8.76 13.59 -18.11
CA GLU A 101 -9.08 13.77 -16.70
C GLU A 101 -8.11 12.99 -15.79
N PHE A 102 -7.73 13.58 -14.66
CA PHE A 102 -6.90 12.92 -13.64
C PHE A 102 -7.80 12.40 -12.52
N ILE A 103 -7.85 11.08 -12.32
CA ILE A 103 -8.68 10.46 -11.28
C ILE A 103 -7.92 10.49 -9.95
N GLY A 104 -8.00 11.65 -9.29
CA GLY A 104 -7.36 11.99 -8.03
C GLY A 104 -7.66 13.45 -7.68
N PRO A 105 -7.09 13.99 -6.60
CA PRO A 105 -7.30 15.39 -6.22
C PRO A 105 -6.74 16.38 -7.24
N HIS A 106 -7.20 17.64 -7.17
CA HIS A 106 -6.64 18.73 -7.96
C HIS A 106 -5.11 18.86 -7.70
N PRO A 107 -4.29 19.14 -8.73
CA PRO A 107 -2.83 19.24 -8.57
C PRO A 107 -2.35 20.20 -7.48
N ASP A 108 -3.10 21.26 -7.19
CA ASP A 108 -2.76 22.22 -6.13
C ASP A 108 -2.90 21.62 -4.73
N ALA A 109 -3.84 20.70 -4.52
CA ALA A 109 -3.96 19.96 -3.27
C ALA A 109 -2.79 18.98 -3.09
N ILE A 110 -2.37 18.31 -4.17
CA ILE A 110 -1.18 17.45 -4.18
C ILE A 110 0.07 18.28 -3.83
N GLU A 111 0.26 19.43 -4.47
CA GLU A 111 1.41 20.30 -4.20
C GLU A 111 1.38 20.87 -2.78
N ALA A 112 0.20 21.27 -2.29
CA ALA A 112 0.03 21.78 -0.93
C ALA A 112 0.50 20.78 0.13
N MET A 113 0.27 19.48 -0.09
CA MET A 113 0.63 18.40 0.83
C MET A 113 1.98 17.74 0.51
N GLY A 114 2.60 18.02 -0.64
CA GLY A 114 3.87 17.42 -1.05
C GLY A 114 5.09 17.83 -0.21
N SER A 115 5.03 18.97 0.50
CA SER A 115 6.07 19.42 1.42
C SER A 115 5.57 19.34 2.87
N LYS A 116 6.29 18.58 3.72
CA LYS A 116 5.95 18.44 5.15
C LYS A 116 5.87 19.78 5.88
N ILE A 117 6.75 20.72 5.55
CA ILE A 117 6.78 22.06 6.16
C ILE A 117 5.54 22.85 5.74
N ASN A 118 5.21 22.84 4.45
CA ASN A 118 4.03 23.54 3.94
C ASN A 118 2.73 22.93 4.49
N ALA A 119 2.64 21.60 4.48
CA ALA A 119 1.52 20.85 5.03
C ALA A 119 1.27 21.22 6.49
N LYS A 120 2.31 21.21 7.34
CA LYS A 120 2.19 21.65 8.74
C LYS A 120 1.71 23.10 8.88
N LYS A 121 2.22 24.04 8.09
CA LYS A 121 1.76 25.44 8.11
C LYS A 121 0.26 25.55 7.77
N ILE A 122 -0.21 24.79 6.77
CA ILE A 122 -1.62 24.74 6.39
C ILE A 122 -2.45 24.14 7.52
N MET A 123 -2.02 23.00 8.07
CA MET A 123 -2.72 22.31 9.15
C MET A 123 -2.81 23.14 10.44
N LYS A 124 -1.74 23.86 10.80
CA LYS A 124 -1.75 24.81 11.93
C LYS A 124 -2.82 25.88 11.74
N LYS A 125 -2.90 26.48 10.54
CA LYS A 125 -3.91 27.49 10.21
C LYS A 125 -5.33 26.92 10.18
N ALA A 126 -5.49 25.66 9.79
CA ALA A 126 -6.76 24.95 9.77
C ALA A 126 -7.23 24.48 11.18
N GLY A 127 -6.41 24.69 12.22
CA GLY A 127 -6.70 24.24 13.57
C GLY A 127 -6.63 22.72 13.74
N VAL A 128 -5.91 22.02 12.86
CA VAL A 128 -5.64 20.60 12.99
C VAL A 128 -4.49 20.41 13.99
N PRO A 129 -4.65 19.56 15.03
CA PRO A 129 -3.60 19.35 16.03
C PRO A 129 -2.28 18.95 15.39
N LEU A 130 -1.20 19.64 15.76
CA LEU A 130 0.17 19.32 15.33
C LEU A 130 0.99 18.90 16.53
N LEU A 131 2.03 18.11 16.26
CA LEU A 131 3.00 17.75 17.29
C LEU A 131 3.67 19.03 17.83
N PRO A 132 3.75 19.23 19.16
CA PRO A 132 4.45 20.37 19.72
C PRO A 132 5.90 20.39 19.22
N GLY A 133 6.38 21.55 18.81
CA GLY A 133 7.66 21.66 18.13
C GLY A 133 8.07 23.10 17.85
N SER A 134 9.25 23.24 17.24
CA SER A 134 9.76 24.51 16.76
C SER A 134 8.91 25.05 15.60
N ASP A 135 8.63 26.37 15.62
CA ASP A 135 7.85 27.02 14.56
C ASP A 135 8.64 27.24 13.25
N GLY A 136 9.94 26.97 13.30
CA GLY A 136 10.87 27.07 12.19
C GLY A 136 12.15 26.26 12.47
N PRO A 137 13.16 26.44 11.60
CA PRO A 137 14.52 25.99 11.89
C PRO A 137 15.01 26.47 13.24
N VAL A 138 15.80 25.64 13.92
CA VAL A 138 16.45 26.02 15.17
C VAL A 138 17.90 26.42 14.88
N GLU A 139 18.26 27.66 15.17
CA GLU A 139 19.54 28.25 14.73
C GLU A 139 20.68 27.89 15.70
N ASP A 140 20.42 28.00 17.00
CA ASP A 140 21.40 27.73 18.06
C ASP A 140 20.92 26.76 19.14
N VAL A 141 21.84 26.37 20.02
CA VAL A 141 21.62 25.35 21.06
C VAL A 141 20.81 25.91 22.23
N ASP A 142 20.89 27.21 22.51
CA ASP A 142 20.15 27.83 23.60
C ASP A 142 18.65 27.90 23.26
N GLU A 143 18.31 28.31 22.04
CA GLU A 143 16.96 28.25 21.48
C GLU A 143 16.41 26.82 21.53
N ALA A 144 17.24 25.83 21.16
CA ALA A 144 16.87 24.43 21.21
C ALA A 144 16.49 23.95 22.61
N ILE A 145 17.25 24.37 23.62
CA ILE A 145 17.01 24.02 25.02
C ILE A 145 15.70 24.64 25.50
N GLU A 146 15.45 25.93 25.20
CA GLU A 146 14.19 26.59 25.59
C GLU A 146 12.98 25.90 24.97
N ILE A 147 13.05 25.57 23.68
CA ILE A 147 11.99 24.83 22.98
C ILE A 147 11.78 23.46 23.60
N ALA A 148 12.86 22.71 23.87
CA ALA A 148 12.77 21.37 24.43
C ALA A 148 12.22 21.36 25.87
N GLU A 149 12.57 22.35 26.69
CA GLU A 149 12.02 22.53 28.04
C GLU A 149 10.52 22.89 28.00
N ALA A 150 10.10 23.74 27.05
CA ALA A 150 8.69 24.10 26.87
C ALA A 150 7.83 22.91 26.37
N ILE A 151 8.37 22.08 25.49
CA ILE A 151 7.73 20.85 24.97
C ILE A 151 7.75 19.73 26.03
N GLY A 152 8.80 19.70 26.84
CA GLY A 152 9.16 18.61 27.75
C GLY A 152 9.84 17.44 27.02
N PHE A 153 10.84 16.84 27.66
CA PHE A 153 11.54 15.65 27.15
C PHE A 153 10.66 14.37 27.19
N PRO A 154 10.95 13.32 26.39
CA PRO A 154 11.94 13.32 25.31
C PRO A 154 11.51 14.17 24.10
N VAL A 155 12.49 14.68 23.36
CA VAL A 155 12.30 15.43 22.11
C VAL A 155 13.09 14.77 20.98
N VAL A 156 12.63 14.98 19.75
CA VAL A 156 13.31 14.49 18.54
C VAL A 156 13.82 15.66 17.73
N VAL A 157 15.11 15.61 17.39
CA VAL A 157 15.76 16.54 16.47
C VAL A 157 15.68 15.93 15.08
N LYS A 158 15.10 16.67 14.12
CA LYS A 158 14.87 16.23 12.74
C LYS A 158 15.55 17.15 11.75
N ALA A 159 16.22 16.58 10.75
CA ALA A 159 16.74 17.32 9.60
C ALA A 159 15.59 17.79 8.68
N SER A 160 15.71 19.01 8.15
CA SER A 160 14.76 19.63 7.21
C SER A 160 14.51 18.76 5.96
N ALA A 161 15.60 18.25 5.38
CA ALA A 161 15.61 17.44 4.17
C ALA A 161 15.51 15.93 4.44
N GLY A 162 15.29 15.52 5.70
CA GLY A 162 15.26 14.11 6.11
C GLY A 162 13.97 13.38 5.71
N GLY A 163 14.11 12.18 5.16
CA GLY A 163 13.02 11.26 4.79
C GLY A 163 13.33 9.82 5.18
N GLY A 164 12.29 9.01 5.46
CA GLY A 164 12.43 7.58 5.74
C GLY A 164 13.18 7.24 7.04
N GLY A 165 13.15 8.12 8.05
CA GLY A 165 13.81 7.91 9.34
C GLY A 165 15.30 8.31 9.38
N MET A 166 15.91 8.68 8.24
CA MET A 166 17.28 9.21 8.21
C MET A 166 17.30 10.70 8.62
N GLY A 167 18.28 11.06 9.48
CA GLY A 167 18.41 12.43 9.99
C GLY A 167 17.47 12.76 11.15
N MET A 168 17.11 11.77 11.96
CA MET A 168 16.35 11.96 13.19
C MET A 168 17.12 11.37 14.38
N SER A 169 17.16 12.08 15.50
CA SER A 169 17.77 11.58 16.74
C SER A 169 17.01 12.09 17.95
N VAL A 170 16.91 11.25 18.98
CA VAL A 170 16.09 11.52 20.16
C VAL A 170 17.01 11.96 21.30
N ALA A 171 16.63 13.03 21.98
CA ALA A 171 17.23 13.46 23.23
C ALA A 171 16.25 13.17 24.37
N TYR A 172 16.69 12.40 25.37
CA TYR A 172 15.88 12.07 26.55
C TYR A 172 16.06 13.06 27.68
N SER A 173 17.10 13.88 27.63
CA SER A 173 17.36 14.93 28.61
C SER A 173 18.08 16.12 27.99
N LYS A 174 18.18 17.20 28.78
CA LYS A 174 18.91 18.42 28.42
C LYS A 174 20.38 18.15 28.12
N GLU A 175 21.01 17.27 28.90
CA GLU A 175 22.43 16.93 28.77
C GLU A 175 22.74 16.16 27.48
N GLU A 176 21.75 15.46 26.92
CA GLU A 176 21.88 14.76 25.64
C GLU A 176 21.63 15.67 24.43
N LEU A 177 20.80 16.70 24.61
CA LEU A 177 20.28 17.51 23.51
C LEU A 177 21.37 18.16 22.66
N GLU A 178 22.41 18.73 23.28
CA GLU A 178 23.50 19.38 22.55
C GLU A 178 24.21 18.40 21.59
N LYS A 179 24.54 17.20 22.10
CA LYS A 179 25.20 16.14 21.31
C LYS A 179 24.30 15.63 20.19
N VAL A 180 23.01 15.51 20.47
CA VAL A 180 21.99 15.09 19.50
C VAL A 180 21.86 16.13 18.38
N ILE A 181 21.90 17.42 18.70
CA ILE A 181 21.86 18.50 17.71
C ILE A 181 23.09 18.47 16.82
N GLU A 182 24.30 18.42 17.40
CA GLU A 182 25.55 18.41 16.62
C GLU A 182 25.62 17.21 15.68
N SER A 183 25.31 16.01 16.19
CA SER A 183 25.30 14.79 15.39
C SER A 183 24.25 14.84 14.27
N THR A 184 23.05 15.35 14.55
CA THR A 184 21.98 15.46 13.55
C THR A 184 22.34 16.48 12.47
N LYS A 185 22.89 17.65 12.83
CA LYS A 185 23.38 18.66 11.86
C LYS A 185 24.44 18.08 10.93
N LEU A 186 25.37 17.29 11.48
CA LEU A 186 26.43 16.64 10.68
C LEU A 186 25.85 15.58 9.72
N ILE A 187 24.92 14.76 10.18
CA ILE A 187 24.22 13.78 9.33
C ILE A 187 23.46 14.51 8.23
N ALA A 188 22.73 15.57 8.57
CA ALA A 188 21.93 16.34 7.64
C ALA A 188 22.80 16.98 6.54
N GLN A 189 23.92 17.59 6.94
CA GLN A 189 24.88 18.17 6.02
C GLN A 189 25.50 17.13 5.08
N ASN A 190 25.91 15.97 5.61
CA ASN A 190 26.57 14.93 4.82
C ASN A 190 25.61 14.18 3.89
N ALA A 191 24.39 13.93 4.35
CA ALA A 191 23.40 13.16 3.58
C ALA A 191 22.62 14.03 2.59
N PHE A 192 22.33 15.29 2.94
CA PHE A 192 21.39 16.13 2.22
C PHE A 192 21.96 17.50 1.79
N GLY A 193 23.18 17.85 2.22
CA GLY A 193 23.79 19.15 1.92
C GLY A 193 23.16 20.32 2.67
N ASP A 194 22.23 20.06 3.60
CA ASP A 194 21.48 21.03 4.37
C ASP A 194 21.54 20.68 5.86
N SER A 195 22.11 21.56 6.69
CA SER A 195 22.25 21.37 8.14
C SER A 195 21.06 21.91 8.95
N THR A 196 20.00 22.35 8.29
CA THR A 196 18.78 22.86 8.92
C THR A 196 18.10 21.75 9.74
N ILE A 197 17.82 22.03 11.02
CA ILE A 197 17.15 21.12 11.96
C ILE A 197 15.90 21.74 12.59
N PHE A 198 15.01 20.87 13.07
CA PHE A 198 13.79 21.19 13.80
C PHE A 198 13.70 20.32 15.05
N ILE A 199 12.98 20.79 16.08
CA ILE A 199 12.74 20.04 17.31
C ILE A 199 11.25 19.80 17.45
N GLU A 200 10.87 18.55 17.73
CA GLU A 200 9.49 18.20 18.02
C GLU A 200 9.40 17.29 19.23
N LYS A 201 8.22 17.21 19.84
CA LYS A 201 7.93 16.23 20.88
C LYS A 201 8.21 14.83 20.34
N TYR A 202 8.94 14.02 21.09
CA TYR A 202 9.06 12.60 20.76
C TYR A 202 7.93 11.84 21.45
N LEU A 203 7.19 11.05 20.67
CA LEU A 203 6.22 10.09 21.20
C LEU A 203 6.92 8.74 21.25
N GLU A 204 6.98 8.12 22.43
CA GLU A 204 7.73 6.88 22.64
C GLU A 204 7.00 5.65 22.14
N ASN A 205 5.67 5.64 22.26
CA ASN A 205 4.83 4.50 21.86
C ASN A 205 3.61 4.98 21.07
N PRO A 206 3.77 5.80 20.02
CA PRO A 206 2.63 6.31 19.30
C PRO A 206 1.96 5.18 18.54
N ARG A 207 0.66 5.33 18.36
CA ARG A 207 -0.09 4.62 17.32
C ARG A 207 -0.10 5.43 16.05
N HIS A 208 -0.10 4.74 14.92
CA HIS A 208 -0.39 5.34 13.63
C HIS A 208 -1.87 5.14 13.35
N ILE A 209 -2.67 6.19 13.54
CA ILE A 209 -4.10 6.20 13.23
C ILE A 209 -4.34 7.13 12.06
N GLU A 210 -5.12 6.70 11.09
CA GLU A 210 -5.41 7.50 9.91
C GLU A 210 -6.91 7.55 9.61
N ILE A 211 -7.36 8.67 9.04
CA ILE A 211 -8.77 8.90 8.72
C ILE A 211 -8.94 8.96 7.20
N GLN A 212 -9.81 8.09 6.67
CA GLN A 212 -10.22 8.17 5.27
C GLN A 212 -11.12 9.37 5.07
N ILE A 213 -10.81 10.21 4.09
CA ILE A 213 -11.71 11.25 3.61
C ILE A 213 -12.10 11.03 2.15
N LEU A 214 -13.27 11.54 1.79
CA LEU A 214 -13.78 11.58 0.42
C LEU A 214 -14.38 12.96 0.18
N GLY A 215 -13.88 13.67 -0.82
CA GLY A 215 -14.33 15.00 -1.20
C GLY A 215 -14.85 15.06 -2.63
N ASP A 216 -15.90 15.81 -2.90
CA ASP A 216 -16.34 16.10 -4.27
C ASP A 216 -15.86 17.47 -4.77
N ARG A 217 -16.13 17.73 -6.06
CA ARG A 217 -15.79 19.01 -6.72
C ARG A 217 -16.73 20.16 -6.35
N PHE A 218 -17.71 19.92 -5.48
CA PHE A 218 -18.71 20.89 -5.04
C PHE A 218 -18.45 21.38 -3.60
N GLY A 219 -17.35 20.93 -2.99
CA GLY A 219 -16.91 21.35 -1.66
C GLY A 219 -17.44 20.48 -0.52
N LYS A 220 -18.16 19.39 -0.82
CA LYS A 220 -18.59 18.42 0.19
C LYS A 220 -17.42 17.49 0.51
N ILE A 221 -17.13 17.30 1.79
CA ILE A 221 -16.11 16.39 2.29
C ILE A 221 -16.68 15.62 3.48
N ILE A 222 -16.58 14.30 3.44
CA ILE A 222 -16.96 13.37 4.52
C ILE A 222 -15.75 12.53 4.94
N HIS A 223 -15.80 11.94 6.13
CA HIS A 223 -14.89 10.88 6.54
C HIS A 223 -15.56 9.51 6.51
N LEU A 224 -14.78 8.49 6.13
CA LEU A 224 -15.18 7.08 6.15
C LEU A 224 -14.50 6.32 7.31
N GLY A 225 -14.24 7.04 8.40
CA GLY A 225 -13.75 6.47 9.66
C GLY A 225 -12.25 6.25 9.67
N ASP A 226 -11.82 5.54 10.69
CA ASP A 226 -10.42 5.36 11.05
C ASP A 226 -9.83 4.00 10.65
N ARG A 227 -8.51 3.99 10.48
CA ARG A 227 -7.70 2.78 10.37
C ARG A 227 -6.54 2.84 11.35
N GLU A 228 -6.23 1.70 11.94
CA GLU A 228 -5.07 1.47 12.78
C GLU A 228 -3.97 0.81 11.96
N CYS A 229 -2.82 1.49 11.85
CA CYS A 229 -1.71 1.14 10.97
C CYS A 229 -0.38 1.00 11.75
N SER A 230 -0.45 0.83 13.07
CA SER A 230 0.73 0.77 13.94
C SER A 230 1.65 -0.43 13.69
N ILE A 231 1.15 -1.52 13.12
CA ILE A 231 1.97 -2.71 12.83
C ILE A 231 2.78 -2.45 11.56
N GLN A 232 3.95 -1.86 11.75
CA GLN A 232 4.85 -1.46 10.69
C GLN A 232 6.30 -1.87 10.96
N ARG A 233 7.07 -2.05 9.90
CA ARG A 233 8.51 -2.29 9.93
C ARG A 233 9.22 -1.24 9.08
N ARG A 234 10.18 -0.50 9.65
CA ARG A 234 10.90 0.58 8.95
C ARG A 234 9.94 1.53 8.22
N HIS A 235 8.86 1.92 8.89
CA HIS A 235 7.77 2.77 8.36
C HIS A 235 6.92 2.15 7.24
N GLN A 236 7.09 0.85 6.93
CA GLN A 236 6.23 0.12 6.02
C GLN A 236 5.15 -0.62 6.81
N LYS A 237 3.88 -0.25 6.58
CA LYS A 237 2.72 -0.90 7.19
C LYS A 237 2.61 -2.37 6.70
N LEU A 238 2.26 -3.28 7.60
CA LEU A 238 2.18 -4.74 7.34
C LEU A 238 0.81 -5.33 7.70
N ILE A 239 0.20 -4.83 8.78
CA ILE A 239 -1.15 -5.19 9.21
C ILE A 239 -1.91 -3.90 9.53
N GLU A 240 -3.10 -3.78 8.97
CA GLU A 240 -3.99 -2.65 9.14
C GLU A 240 -5.37 -3.14 9.57
N GLU A 241 -6.06 -2.39 10.42
CA GLU A 241 -7.41 -2.75 10.85
C GLU A 241 -8.35 -1.55 10.95
N ALA A 242 -9.64 -1.80 10.73
CA ALA A 242 -10.70 -0.79 10.81
C ALA A 242 -11.92 -1.36 11.54
N PRO A 243 -12.49 -0.65 12.53
CA PRO A 243 -11.92 0.55 13.18
C PRO A 243 -10.67 0.21 14.02
N SER A 244 -9.98 1.22 14.53
CA SER A 244 -8.91 1.05 15.51
C SER A 244 -9.44 0.45 16.82
N PRO A 245 -8.70 -0.45 17.50
CA PRO A 245 -9.10 -1.01 18.80
C PRO A 245 -9.28 0.02 19.91
N ILE A 246 -8.65 1.20 19.79
CA ILE A 246 -8.77 2.29 20.76
C ILE A 246 -9.91 3.26 20.44
N MET A 247 -10.60 3.08 19.32
CA MET A 247 -11.52 4.08 18.83
C MET A 247 -12.81 4.12 19.64
N THR A 248 -13.11 5.28 20.21
CA THR A 248 -14.41 5.59 20.82
C THR A 248 -15.21 6.51 19.89
N GLU A 249 -16.50 6.69 20.15
CA GLU A 249 -17.32 7.61 19.37
C GLU A 249 -16.81 9.05 19.43
N GLU A 250 -16.48 9.52 20.64
CA GLU A 250 -15.93 10.86 20.88
C GLU A 250 -14.58 11.06 20.18
N LEU A 251 -13.69 10.05 20.22
CA LEU A 251 -12.40 10.14 19.54
C LEU A 251 -12.59 10.15 18.02
N ARG A 252 -13.53 9.35 17.49
CA ARG A 252 -13.84 9.31 16.06
C ARG A 252 -14.38 10.65 15.58
N GLU A 253 -15.29 11.27 16.33
CA GLU A 253 -15.83 12.59 16.02
C GLU A 253 -14.70 13.63 15.97
N ARG A 254 -13.86 13.71 17.01
CA ARG A 254 -12.73 14.66 17.07
C ARG A 254 -11.72 14.47 15.95
N MET A 255 -11.33 13.24 15.65
CA MET A 255 -10.36 12.93 14.59
C MET A 255 -10.98 13.11 13.20
N GLY A 256 -12.23 12.69 13.02
CA GLY A 256 -13.01 12.86 11.79
C GLY A 256 -13.19 14.33 11.42
N GLU A 257 -13.59 15.17 12.37
CA GLU A 257 -13.67 16.62 12.17
C GLU A 257 -12.31 17.23 11.79
N SER A 258 -11.24 16.78 12.43
CA SER A 258 -9.87 17.25 12.14
C SER A 258 -9.46 16.87 10.72
N ALA A 259 -9.78 15.67 10.27
CA ALA A 259 -9.52 15.23 8.90
C ALA A 259 -10.36 16.00 7.86
N ILE A 260 -11.63 16.29 8.16
CA ILE A 260 -12.48 17.13 7.30
C ILE A 260 -11.91 18.56 7.23
N LYS A 261 -11.47 19.14 8.36
CA LYS A 261 -10.81 20.47 8.39
C LYS A 261 -9.54 20.47 7.52
N ALA A 262 -8.73 19.43 7.61
CA ALA A 262 -7.54 19.26 6.78
C ALA A 262 -7.90 19.26 5.28
N GLY A 263 -8.89 18.46 4.87
CA GLY A 263 -9.36 18.42 3.48
C GLY A 263 -9.92 19.76 2.99
N LYS A 264 -10.74 20.43 3.83
CA LYS A 264 -11.32 21.75 3.50
C LYS A 264 -10.24 22.82 3.32
N ALA A 265 -9.15 22.78 4.10
CA ALA A 265 -8.07 23.75 4.03
C ALA A 265 -7.33 23.78 2.67
N ILE A 266 -7.45 22.70 1.88
CA ILE A 266 -6.83 22.58 0.55
C ILE A 266 -7.85 22.34 -0.57
N ASN A 267 -9.15 22.55 -0.31
CA ASN A 267 -10.23 22.28 -1.25
C ASN A 267 -10.13 20.87 -1.86
N TYR A 268 -9.93 19.87 -0.99
CA TYR A 268 -9.64 18.51 -1.42
C TYR A 268 -10.84 17.84 -2.13
N ASP A 269 -10.59 17.24 -3.29
CA ASP A 269 -11.51 16.35 -4.01
C ASP A 269 -10.89 14.94 -4.19
N SER A 270 -11.73 13.95 -4.52
CA SER A 270 -11.36 12.52 -4.58
C SER A 270 -11.15 11.87 -3.21
N ALA A 271 -10.60 10.65 -3.19
CA ALA A 271 -10.23 9.93 -1.97
C ALA A 271 -8.85 10.38 -1.47
N GLY A 272 -8.71 10.52 -0.16
CA GLY A 272 -7.43 10.84 0.48
C GLY A 272 -7.43 10.38 1.93
N THR A 273 -6.26 10.41 2.56
CA THR A 273 -6.11 9.97 3.94
C THR A 273 -5.33 10.99 4.74
N VAL A 274 -5.83 11.34 5.91
CA VAL A 274 -5.14 12.18 6.89
C VAL A 274 -4.56 11.29 7.98
N GLU A 275 -3.24 11.24 8.08
CA GLU A 275 -2.51 10.39 9.03
C GLU A 275 -2.20 11.15 10.32
N PHE A 276 -2.34 10.47 11.46
CA PHE A 276 -2.09 11.01 12.79
C PHE A 276 -1.20 10.06 13.61
N LEU A 277 -0.35 10.64 14.44
CA LEU A 277 0.23 9.94 15.58
C LEU A 277 -0.69 10.11 16.79
N TYR A 278 -1.01 9.02 17.47
CA TYR A 278 -1.86 9.02 18.67
C TYR A 278 -1.08 8.52 19.89
N GLN A 279 -1.18 9.21 21.02
CA GLN A 279 -0.72 8.72 22.32
C GLN A 279 -1.56 9.33 23.46
N ASP A 280 -1.98 8.51 24.42
CA ASP A 280 -2.63 8.93 25.67
C ASP A 280 -3.84 9.87 25.49
N GLY A 281 -4.71 9.59 24.50
CA GLY A 281 -5.91 10.38 24.21
C GLY A 281 -5.69 11.62 23.33
N ASN A 282 -4.44 11.89 22.97
CA ASN A 282 -4.06 12.99 22.09
C ASN A 282 -3.65 12.46 20.71
N PHE A 283 -3.95 13.22 19.67
CA PHE A 283 -3.56 12.91 18.30
C PHE A 283 -2.95 14.13 17.63
N TYR A 284 -2.03 13.89 16.70
CA TYR A 284 -1.23 14.92 16.04
C TYR A 284 -1.06 14.57 14.57
N PHE A 285 -1.36 15.52 13.69
CA PHE A 285 -1.20 15.36 12.25
C PHE A 285 0.24 14.98 11.90
N LEU A 286 0.37 13.92 11.12
CA LEU A 286 1.63 13.40 10.63
C LEU A 286 1.84 13.83 9.18
N GLU A 287 0.93 13.40 8.31
CA GLU A 287 0.93 13.72 6.89
C GLU A 287 -0.47 13.51 6.29
N MET A 288 -0.60 13.83 5.01
CA MET A 288 -1.79 13.53 4.24
C MET A 288 -1.38 12.85 2.94
N ASN A 289 -1.89 11.66 2.68
CA ASN A 289 -1.72 11.01 1.40
C ASN A 289 -2.83 11.45 0.44
N THR A 290 -2.42 12.07 -0.67
CA THR A 290 -3.32 12.71 -1.64
C THR A 290 -3.77 11.75 -2.74
N ARG A 291 -4.11 10.52 -2.32
CA ARG A 291 -4.41 9.37 -3.19
C ARG A 291 -5.14 8.27 -2.40
N ILE A 292 -5.59 7.24 -3.11
CA ILE A 292 -5.99 5.98 -2.48
C ILE A 292 -4.79 5.32 -1.78
N GLN A 293 -5.05 4.56 -0.72
CA GLN A 293 -4.04 3.78 0.00
C GLN A 293 -4.22 2.27 -0.22
N VAL A 294 -3.22 1.48 0.16
CA VAL A 294 -3.22 0.02 -0.01
C VAL A 294 -4.36 -0.59 0.81
N GLU A 295 -4.45 -0.12 2.05
CA GLU A 295 -5.36 -0.48 3.14
C GLU A 295 -6.77 0.12 3.03
N HIS A 296 -7.13 0.78 1.91
CA HIS A 296 -8.48 1.30 1.71
C HIS A 296 -9.57 0.22 1.85
N THR A 297 -9.20 -1.03 1.57
CA THR A 297 -10.05 -2.23 1.60
C THR A 297 -10.72 -2.45 2.96
N VAL A 298 -10.04 -2.22 4.09
CA VAL A 298 -10.65 -2.41 5.42
C VAL A 298 -11.75 -1.39 5.68
N THR A 299 -11.60 -0.16 5.18
CA THR A 299 -12.66 0.85 5.21
C THR A 299 -13.84 0.47 4.33
N GLU A 300 -13.60 -0.04 3.11
CA GLU A 300 -14.69 -0.51 2.24
C GLU A 300 -15.47 -1.66 2.90
N MET A 301 -14.78 -2.57 3.61
CA MET A 301 -15.42 -3.72 4.26
C MET A 301 -16.36 -3.31 5.41
N ILE A 302 -16.04 -2.25 6.17
CA ILE A 302 -16.86 -1.82 7.31
C ILE A 302 -17.92 -0.78 6.96
N THR A 303 -17.73 -0.03 5.86
CA THR A 303 -18.67 1.02 5.42
C THR A 303 -19.55 0.61 4.25
N GLY A 304 -19.12 -0.35 3.44
CA GLY A 304 -19.77 -0.71 2.17
C GLY A 304 -19.57 0.31 1.05
N VAL A 305 -18.80 1.38 1.27
CA VAL A 305 -18.51 2.41 0.26
C VAL A 305 -17.35 1.92 -0.63
N ASP A 306 -17.56 1.87 -1.94
CA ASP A 306 -16.55 1.49 -2.93
C ASP A 306 -15.71 2.72 -3.32
N LEU A 307 -14.56 2.89 -2.67
CA LEU A 307 -13.74 4.09 -2.77
C LEU A 307 -13.24 4.34 -4.20
N VAL A 308 -12.85 3.29 -4.93
CA VAL A 308 -12.33 3.44 -6.30
C VAL A 308 -13.45 3.84 -7.27
N LYS A 309 -14.67 3.31 -7.11
CA LYS A 309 -15.81 3.78 -7.89
C LYS A 309 -16.15 5.22 -7.58
N GLU A 310 -16.15 5.62 -6.30
CA GLU A 310 -16.41 7.00 -5.92
C GLU A 310 -15.35 7.96 -6.50
N MET A 311 -14.06 7.60 -6.47
CA MET A 311 -13.01 8.39 -7.13
C MET A 311 -13.32 8.61 -8.62
N ILE A 312 -13.75 7.56 -9.34
CA ILE A 312 -14.10 7.64 -10.77
C ILE A 312 -15.32 8.53 -10.99
N LYS A 313 -16.39 8.38 -10.18
CA LYS A 313 -17.61 9.21 -10.28
C LYS A 313 -17.33 10.69 -9.99
N ILE A 314 -16.57 10.98 -8.93
CA ILE A 314 -16.16 12.35 -8.58
C ILE A 314 -15.35 12.97 -9.72
N ALA A 315 -14.39 12.23 -10.28
CA ALA A 315 -13.62 12.70 -11.43
C ALA A 315 -14.51 12.93 -12.67
N ALA A 316 -15.57 12.15 -12.84
CA ALA A 316 -16.56 12.33 -13.89
C ALA A 316 -17.54 13.50 -13.64
N GLY A 317 -17.38 14.23 -12.52
CA GLY A 317 -18.19 15.40 -12.16
C GLY A 317 -19.46 15.09 -11.38
N GLU A 318 -19.62 13.88 -10.86
CA GLU A 318 -20.76 13.52 -10.02
C GLU A 318 -20.55 14.00 -8.56
N PRO A 319 -21.58 14.57 -7.91
CA PRO A 319 -21.50 14.96 -6.50
C PRO A 319 -21.57 13.74 -5.59
N LEU A 320 -21.04 13.88 -4.37
CA LEU A 320 -21.15 12.84 -3.36
C LEU A 320 -22.61 12.60 -2.97
N GLN A 321 -23.03 11.33 -3.03
CA GLN A 321 -24.40 10.90 -2.73
C GLN A 321 -24.63 10.59 -1.23
N TYR A 322 -23.61 10.78 -0.40
CA TYR A 322 -23.63 10.47 1.03
C TYR A 322 -23.43 11.73 1.85
N ASP A 323 -24.24 11.93 2.88
CA ASP A 323 -23.94 12.83 3.99
C ASP A 323 -23.15 12.09 5.09
N GLN A 324 -22.61 12.82 6.08
CA GLN A 324 -21.75 12.20 7.11
C GLN A 324 -22.54 11.23 7.98
N GLU A 325 -23.80 11.56 8.25
CA GLU A 325 -24.78 10.77 8.99
C GLU A 325 -25.21 9.47 8.29
N ASP A 326 -25.00 9.35 6.97
CA ASP A 326 -25.31 8.12 6.21
C ASP A 326 -24.22 7.04 6.37
N ILE A 327 -23.05 7.42 6.91
CA ILE A 327 -21.91 6.52 7.01
C ILE A 327 -22.03 5.68 8.28
N GLU A 328 -22.41 4.42 8.10
CA GLU A 328 -22.42 3.43 9.17
C GLU A 328 -21.13 2.60 9.20
N PHE A 329 -20.57 2.43 10.39
CA PHE A 329 -19.44 1.53 10.64
C PHE A 329 -19.93 0.20 11.21
N ARG A 330 -19.84 -0.87 10.41
CA ARG A 330 -20.32 -2.20 10.80
C ARG A 330 -19.14 -3.15 10.94
N GLY A 331 -19.12 -3.92 12.04
CA GLY A 331 -18.14 -4.98 12.25
C GLY A 331 -16.70 -4.49 12.40
N HIS A 332 -15.76 -5.35 12.01
CA HIS A 332 -14.32 -5.10 12.08
C HIS A 332 -13.63 -5.77 10.91
N ALA A 333 -12.68 -5.10 10.28
CA ALA A 333 -11.87 -5.63 9.19
C ALA A 333 -10.38 -5.54 9.49
N ILE A 334 -9.62 -6.54 9.02
CA ILE A 334 -8.16 -6.61 9.16
C ILE A 334 -7.57 -6.96 7.79
N GLU A 335 -6.55 -6.22 7.36
CA GLU A 335 -5.73 -6.51 6.19
C GLU A 335 -4.34 -6.99 6.63
N CYS A 336 -3.83 -8.03 5.96
CA CYS A 336 -2.43 -8.41 6.01
C CYS A 336 -1.82 -8.29 4.60
N ARG A 337 -0.71 -7.55 4.50
CA ARG A 337 0.07 -7.46 3.26
C ARG A 337 0.93 -8.71 3.07
N ILE A 338 0.55 -9.56 2.13
CA ILE A 338 1.31 -10.76 1.82
C ILE A 338 2.42 -10.41 0.83
N ASN A 339 3.65 -10.37 1.31
CA ASN A 339 4.82 -10.01 0.53
C ASN A 339 5.70 -11.24 0.26
N ALA A 340 6.42 -11.19 -0.86
CA ALA A 340 7.52 -12.09 -1.14
C ALA A 340 8.76 -11.66 -0.36
N GLU A 341 8.77 -11.93 0.95
CA GLU A 341 9.82 -11.54 1.88
C GLU A 341 10.15 -12.70 2.82
N ASP A 342 11.36 -12.71 3.39
CA ASP A 342 11.82 -13.69 4.38
C ASP A 342 11.88 -13.08 5.78
N PRO A 343 10.84 -13.22 6.64
CA PRO A 343 10.84 -12.60 7.95
C PRO A 343 12.04 -12.97 8.83
N LEU A 344 12.52 -14.21 8.72
CA LEU A 344 13.64 -14.71 9.53
C LEU A 344 15.01 -14.17 9.10
N ASN A 345 15.07 -13.54 7.93
CA ASN A 345 16.27 -12.91 7.40
C ASN A 345 16.03 -11.43 7.16
N ASP A 346 15.57 -10.72 8.20
CA ASP A 346 15.32 -9.27 8.17
C ASP A 346 14.40 -8.86 7.01
N PHE A 347 13.38 -9.67 6.70
CA PHE A 347 12.39 -9.46 5.65
C PHE A 347 13.01 -9.11 4.29
N VAL A 348 14.16 -9.70 3.95
CA VAL A 348 14.74 -9.49 2.62
C VAL A 348 13.75 -9.95 1.54
N PRO A 349 13.60 -9.19 0.43
CA PRO A 349 12.75 -9.62 -0.67
C PRO A 349 13.18 -10.98 -1.25
N SER A 350 12.20 -11.78 -1.65
CA SER A 350 12.33 -13.11 -2.24
C SER A 350 11.70 -13.15 -3.64
N PRO A 351 12.29 -12.43 -4.63
CA PRO A 351 11.81 -12.48 -6.00
C PRO A 351 11.97 -13.91 -6.56
N GLY A 352 11.10 -14.27 -7.49
CA GLY A 352 11.11 -15.60 -8.08
C GLY A 352 9.77 -16.04 -8.64
N LYS A 353 9.72 -17.28 -9.10
CA LYS A 353 8.54 -17.85 -9.76
C LYS A 353 7.64 -18.56 -8.74
N ILE A 354 6.36 -18.18 -8.74
CA ILE A 354 5.31 -18.88 -8.01
C ILE A 354 5.00 -20.19 -8.73
N LYS A 355 5.36 -21.31 -8.12
CA LYS A 355 5.16 -22.67 -8.65
C LYS A 355 3.76 -23.20 -8.36
N LEU A 356 3.25 -22.93 -7.16
CA LEU A 356 1.91 -23.30 -6.74
C LEU A 356 1.28 -22.13 -6.00
N TYR A 357 0.02 -21.86 -6.32
CA TYR A 357 -0.77 -20.80 -5.70
C TYR A 357 -2.16 -21.33 -5.40
N ARG A 358 -2.54 -21.31 -4.13
CA ARG A 358 -3.92 -21.56 -3.69
C ARG A 358 -4.31 -20.47 -2.72
N SER A 359 -5.20 -19.59 -3.18
CA SER A 359 -5.78 -18.53 -2.37
C SER A 359 -6.76 -19.09 -1.32
N PRO A 360 -6.85 -18.47 -0.14
CA PRO A 360 -7.94 -18.72 0.80
C PRO A 360 -9.25 -18.11 0.28
N GLY A 361 -10.37 -18.53 0.86
CA GLY A 361 -11.70 -17.99 0.57
C GLY A 361 -12.68 -18.28 1.70
N GLY A 362 -13.98 -18.21 1.43
CA GLY A 362 -15.04 -18.47 2.40
C GLY A 362 -15.59 -17.19 3.06
N PRO A 363 -16.56 -17.32 3.99
CA PRO A 363 -17.27 -16.19 4.57
C PRO A 363 -16.34 -15.15 5.22
N GLY A 364 -16.52 -13.88 4.85
CA GLY A 364 -15.77 -12.76 5.40
C GLY A 364 -14.30 -12.72 5.01
N VAL A 365 -13.90 -13.36 3.90
CA VAL A 365 -12.55 -13.23 3.33
C VAL A 365 -12.62 -12.53 1.98
N ARG A 366 -11.84 -11.46 1.84
CA ARG A 366 -11.58 -10.75 0.59
C ARG A 366 -10.09 -10.88 0.25
N LEU A 367 -9.79 -10.99 -1.03
CA LEU A 367 -8.43 -11.12 -1.53
C LEU A 367 -8.22 -10.24 -2.76
N ASP A 368 -7.33 -9.27 -2.63
CA ASP A 368 -6.92 -8.39 -3.70
C ASP A 368 -5.49 -8.80 -4.10
N SER A 369 -5.37 -9.65 -5.13
CA SER A 369 -4.10 -10.26 -5.57
C SER A 369 -3.57 -9.61 -6.84
N GLY A 370 -2.26 -9.36 -6.88
CA GLY A 370 -1.52 -8.92 -8.07
C GLY A 370 -0.97 -10.06 -8.93
N VAL A 371 -1.09 -11.31 -8.47
CA VAL A 371 -0.44 -12.49 -9.08
C VAL A 371 -1.41 -13.66 -9.30
N CYS A 372 -0.96 -14.63 -10.09
CA CYS A 372 -1.60 -15.93 -10.27
C CYS A 372 -0.56 -17.07 -10.20
N GLY A 373 -1.02 -18.33 -10.22
CA GLY A 373 -0.12 -19.48 -10.35
C GLY A 373 0.76 -19.37 -11.60
N GLY A 374 2.07 -19.62 -11.45
CA GLY A 374 3.04 -19.48 -12.54
C GLY A 374 3.62 -18.08 -12.72
N ALA A 375 3.11 -17.06 -12.01
CA ALA A 375 3.61 -15.69 -12.08
C ALA A 375 5.05 -15.58 -11.57
N GLU A 376 5.76 -14.58 -12.07
CA GLU A 376 7.11 -14.23 -11.65
C GLU A 376 7.08 -12.91 -10.89
N ILE A 377 7.71 -12.90 -9.72
CA ILE A 377 7.87 -11.70 -8.88
C ILE A 377 9.22 -11.08 -9.27
N PRO A 378 9.21 -9.93 -9.97
CA PRO A 378 10.44 -9.29 -10.43
C PRO A 378 11.19 -8.62 -9.26
N PRO A 379 12.52 -8.48 -9.34
CA PRO A 379 13.32 -7.82 -8.31
C PRO A 379 13.24 -6.28 -8.36
N TYR A 380 12.52 -5.70 -9.33
CA TYR A 380 12.53 -4.27 -9.63
C TYR A 380 11.46 -3.46 -8.88
N TYR A 381 10.47 -4.11 -8.31
CA TYR A 381 9.28 -3.48 -7.73
C TYR A 381 9.02 -3.99 -6.32
N ASP A 382 8.02 -3.38 -5.67
CA ASP A 382 7.52 -3.81 -4.37
C ASP A 382 7.16 -5.32 -4.37
N PRO A 383 7.52 -6.07 -3.31
CA PRO A 383 7.33 -7.52 -3.25
C PRO A 383 5.90 -7.96 -2.91
N LEU A 384 4.92 -7.05 -2.84
CA LEU A 384 3.53 -7.37 -2.55
C LEU A 384 2.95 -8.37 -3.57
N ILE A 385 2.51 -9.51 -3.04
CA ILE A 385 1.84 -10.58 -3.77
C ILE A 385 0.34 -10.30 -3.80
N SER A 386 -0.23 -10.06 -2.62
CA SER A 386 -1.65 -9.84 -2.43
C SER A 386 -1.94 -9.18 -1.10
N LYS A 387 -3.11 -8.56 -0.99
CA LYS A 387 -3.70 -8.11 0.26
C LYS A 387 -4.75 -9.12 0.68
N LEU A 388 -4.58 -9.72 1.85
CA LEU A 388 -5.56 -10.63 2.43
C LEU A 388 -6.36 -9.85 3.46
N ILE A 389 -7.68 -9.75 3.26
CA ILE A 389 -8.57 -9.00 4.12
C ILE A 389 -9.59 -9.94 4.73
N THR A 390 -9.83 -9.80 6.03
CA THR A 390 -10.94 -10.47 6.71
C THR A 390 -11.86 -9.48 7.38
N TYR A 391 -13.13 -9.85 7.44
CA TYR A 391 -14.19 -9.08 8.09
C TYR A 391 -14.92 -9.96 9.08
N GLY A 392 -15.27 -9.44 10.25
CA GLY A 392 -16.06 -10.10 11.29
C GLY A 392 -17.07 -9.15 11.93
N ARG A 393 -18.01 -9.67 12.73
CA ARG A 393 -18.94 -8.82 13.50
C ARG A 393 -18.23 -8.02 14.60
N ASN A 394 -17.06 -8.50 15.01
CA ASN A 394 -16.16 -7.87 15.96
C ASN A 394 -14.71 -8.25 15.60
N ARG A 395 -13.77 -7.63 16.31
CA ARG A 395 -12.33 -7.81 16.10
C ARG A 395 -11.90 -9.27 16.30
N GLU A 396 -12.42 -9.95 17.33
CA GLU A 396 -12.09 -11.35 17.61
C GLU A 396 -12.47 -12.28 16.46
N GLU A 397 -13.66 -12.08 15.87
CA GLU A 397 -14.10 -12.86 14.71
C GLU A 397 -13.27 -12.54 13.46
N ALA A 398 -12.90 -11.27 13.24
CA ALA A 398 -12.02 -10.89 12.13
C ALA A 398 -10.64 -11.55 12.25
N ILE A 399 -10.05 -11.55 13.45
CA ILE A 399 -8.78 -12.23 13.77
C ILE A 399 -8.91 -13.75 13.56
N ALA A 400 -9.98 -14.38 14.05
CA ALA A 400 -10.20 -15.81 13.87
C ALA A 400 -10.30 -16.20 12.39
N ARG A 401 -10.99 -15.39 11.58
CA ARG A 401 -11.07 -15.57 10.13
C ARG A 401 -9.71 -15.37 9.46
N MET A 402 -8.91 -14.39 9.88
CA MET A 402 -7.56 -14.14 9.35
C MET A 402 -6.63 -15.32 9.63
N ARG A 403 -6.64 -15.84 10.88
CA ARG A 403 -5.85 -17.01 11.27
C ARG A 403 -6.18 -18.23 10.41
N ARG A 404 -7.47 -18.47 10.14
CA ARG A 404 -7.91 -19.53 9.23
C ARG A 404 -7.43 -19.28 7.80
N ALA A 405 -7.66 -18.08 7.27
CA ALA A 405 -7.31 -17.73 5.89
C ALA A 405 -5.80 -17.85 5.63
N LEU A 406 -4.94 -17.36 6.54
CA LEU A 406 -3.49 -17.50 6.44
C LEU A 406 -3.04 -18.97 6.52
N LYS A 407 -3.71 -19.81 7.30
CA LYS A 407 -3.42 -21.25 7.35
C LYS A 407 -3.77 -21.99 6.05
N GLU A 408 -4.80 -21.52 5.33
CA GLU A 408 -5.21 -22.08 4.04
C GLU A 408 -4.42 -21.53 2.85
N TYR A 409 -3.69 -20.42 3.03
CA TYR A 409 -3.00 -19.73 1.95
C TYR A 409 -1.67 -20.42 1.61
N VAL A 410 -1.60 -21.00 0.41
CA VAL A 410 -0.42 -21.72 -0.07
C VAL A 410 0.22 -20.95 -1.22
N ILE A 411 1.48 -20.55 -1.03
CA ILE A 411 2.32 -19.89 -2.04
C ILE A 411 3.68 -20.60 -2.06
N VAL A 412 3.95 -21.38 -3.11
CA VAL A 412 5.19 -22.15 -3.24
C VAL A 412 6.07 -21.55 -4.32
N GLY A 413 7.38 -21.48 -4.08
CA GLY A 413 8.40 -21.04 -5.05
C GLY A 413 9.13 -19.76 -4.65
N VAL A 414 8.53 -18.99 -3.74
CA VAL A 414 9.12 -17.81 -3.09
C VAL A 414 8.90 -17.91 -1.57
N LYS A 415 9.74 -17.24 -0.78
CA LYS A 415 9.43 -17.04 0.65
C LYS A 415 8.37 -15.97 0.80
N THR A 416 7.58 -16.06 1.88
CA THR A 416 6.53 -15.08 2.17
C THR A 416 6.53 -14.69 3.63
N ASN A 417 5.95 -13.53 3.93
CA ASN A 417 5.75 -13.07 5.31
C ASN A 417 4.51 -13.67 6.01
N ILE A 418 3.85 -14.68 5.43
CA ILE A 418 2.70 -15.38 6.06
C ILE A 418 3.03 -15.93 7.47
N PRO A 419 4.19 -16.59 7.71
CA PRO A 419 4.55 -17.06 9.05
C PRO A 419 4.62 -15.93 10.10
N PHE A 420 5.07 -14.73 9.70
CA PHE A 420 5.08 -13.54 10.56
C PHE A 420 3.66 -13.12 10.93
N HIS A 421 2.77 -12.97 9.95
CA HIS A 421 1.37 -12.59 10.21
C HIS A 421 0.68 -13.60 11.15
N ARG A 422 0.91 -14.90 10.95
CA ARG A 422 0.37 -15.95 11.83
C ARG A 422 0.89 -15.82 13.27
N ALA A 423 2.14 -15.45 13.47
CA ALA A 423 2.72 -15.25 14.79
C ALA A 423 2.12 -14.03 15.52
N VAL A 424 1.98 -12.90 14.82
CA VAL A 424 1.40 -11.65 15.37
C VAL A 424 -0.06 -11.86 15.79
N LEU A 425 -0.87 -12.54 14.98
CA LEU A 425 -2.29 -12.81 15.28
C LEU A 425 -2.52 -13.79 16.46
N GLU A 426 -1.45 -14.32 17.05
CA GLU A 426 -1.48 -15.15 18.25
C GLU A 426 -0.72 -14.52 19.42
N GLU A 427 -0.24 -13.28 19.27
CA GLU A 427 0.48 -12.55 20.31
C GLU A 427 -0.49 -11.74 21.18
N GLU A 428 -0.24 -11.74 22.49
CA GLU A 428 -1.19 -11.27 23.49
C GLU A 428 -1.45 -9.76 23.40
N ASP A 429 -0.42 -8.96 23.19
CA ASP A 429 -0.56 -7.52 23.03
C ASP A 429 -1.32 -7.17 21.75
N PHE A 430 -1.07 -7.87 20.63
CA PHE A 430 -1.88 -7.71 19.43
C PHE A 430 -3.35 -8.06 19.68
N LEU A 431 -3.64 -9.18 20.35
CA LEU A 431 -5.01 -9.61 20.67
C LEU A 431 -5.75 -8.60 21.59
N LYS A 432 -5.05 -8.00 22.55
CA LYS A 432 -5.58 -6.93 23.40
C LYS A 432 -5.62 -5.56 22.73
N GLY A 433 -5.01 -5.42 21.57
CA GLY A 433 -4.86 -4.15 20.86
C GLY A 433 -3.79 -3.24 21.47
N ASN A 434 -2.90 -3.72 22.33
CA ASN A 434 -1.76 -3.02 22.94
C ASN A 434 -0.60 -2.87 21.95
N ILE A 435 -0.80 -2.09 20.89
CA ILE A 435 0.14 -1.96 19.78
C ILE A 435 0.66 -0.52 19.65
N SER A 436 1.82 -0.37 19.01
CA SER A 436 2.45 0.91 18.69
C SER A 436 3.33 0.75 17.45
N THR A 437 3.84 1.86 16.92
CA THR A 437 4.78 1.86 15.79
C THR A 437 6.08 1.10 16.04
N HIS A 438 6.42 0.83 17.30
CA HIS A 438 7.58 0.05 17.73
C HIS A 438 7.25 -1.41 18.06
N TYR A 439 6.01 -1.85 17.81
CA TYR A 439 5.54 -3.20 18.17
C TYR A 439 6.45 -4.29 17.62
N ILE A 440 6.74 -4.26 16.31
CA ILE A 440 7.56 -5.30 15.67
C ILE A 440 8.96 -5.28 16.28
N GLU A 441 9.60 -4.12 16.40
CA GLU A 441 10.94 -3.98 16.98
C GLU A 441 11.04 -4.59 18.39
N LYS A 442 10.03 -4.34 19.24
CA LYS A 442 9.99 -4.84 20.62
C LYS A 442 9.66 -6.33 20.71
N LYS A 443 8.77 -6.82 19.86
CA LYS A 443 8.22 -8.18 19.94
C LYS A 443 8.89 -9.19 19.03
N PHE A 444 9.75 -8.76 18.11
CA PHE A 444 10.27 -9.65 17.06
C PHE A 444 10.97 -10.89 17.63
N GLU A 445 11.81 -10.73 18.66
CA GLU A 445 12.54 -11.86 19.24
C GLU A 445 11.60 -12.84 19.96
N GLU A 446 10.52 -12.36 20.59
CA GLU A 446 9.46 -13.19 21.17
C GLU A 446 8.64 -13.93 20.09
N LEU A 447 8.45 -13.32 18.92
CA LEU A 447 7.70 -13.90 17.80
C LEU A 447 8.50 -14.95 17.04
N LYS A 448 9.84 -14.89 17.09
CA LYS A 448 10.76 -15.68 16.27
C LYS A 448 10.50 -17.19 16.32
N ASP A 449 10.28 -17.74 17.51
CA ASP A 449 9.99 -19.17 17.67
C ASP A 449 8.67 -19.57 16.99
N LYS A 450 7.64 -18.73 17.07
CA LYS A 450 6.38 -18.95 16.36
C LYS A 450 6.56 -18.81 14.84
N ILE A 451 7.36 -17.85 14.38
CA ILE A 451 7.66 -17.67 12.95
C ILE A 451 8.35 -18.93 12.41
N VAL A 452 9.37 -19.44 13.10
CA VAL A 452 10.07 -20.68 12.72
C VAL A 452 9.10 -21.86 12.68
N LYS A 453 8.25 -22.01 13.69
CA LYS A 453 7.22 -23.05 13.71
C LYS A 453 6.31 -22.98 12.47
N TYR A 454 5.80 -21.80 12.12
CA TYR A 454 4.88 -21.66 10.98
C TYR A 454 5.58 -21.78 9.63
N GLU A 455 6.86 -21.43 9.53
CA GLU A 455 7.70 -21.70 8.37
C GLU A 455 7.86 -23.21 8.16
N LEU A 456 8.07 -23.99 9.23
CA LEU A 456 8.13 -25.46 9.15
C LEU A 456 6.78 -26.07 8.76
N GLU A 457 5.67 -25.63 9.38
CA GLU A 457 4.32 -26.08 9.01
C GLU A 457 4.01 -25.82 7.52
N ALA A 458 4.42 -24.65 7.01
CA ALA A 458 4.24 -24.31 5.60
C ALA A 458 5.03 -25.26 4.70
N ARG A 459 6.28 -25.59 5.05
CA ARG A 459 7.12 -26.53 4.29
C ARG A 459 6.53 -27.94 4.25
N ASP A 460 5.98 -28.43 5.37
CA ASP A 460 5.35 -29.75 5.42
C ASP A 460 4.11 -29.79 4.52
N LEU A 461 3.25 -28.78 4.61
CA LEU A 461 2.08 -28.65 3.73
C LEU A 461 2.50 -28.56 2.26
N TYR A 462 3.56 -27.82 1.97
CA TYR A 462 4.10 -27.70 0.61
C TYR A 462 4.63 -29.02 0.09
N SER A 463 5.25 -29.84 0.93
CA SER A 463 5.77 -31.15 0.55
C SER A 463 4.63 -32.07 0.13
N VAL A 464 3.57 -32.15 0.95
CA VAL A 464 2.35 -32.94 0.68
C VAL A 464 1.64 -32.48 -0.60
N LEU A 465 1.53 -31.17 -0.81
CA LEU A 465 0.87 -30.63 -2.00
C LEU A 465 1.73 -30.77 -3.26
N SER A 466 3.04 -30.59 -3.12
CA SER A 466 4.00 -30.75 -4.21
C SER A 466 4.03 -32.18 -4.70
N GLU A 467 4.05 -33.19 -3.81
CA GLU A 467 3.95 -34.60 -4.21
C GLU A 467 2.72 -34.83 -5.10
N LYS A 468 1.54 -34.38 -4.66
CA LYS A 468 0.29 -34.52 -5.44
C LYS A 468 0.32 -33.81 -6.80
N VAL A 469 0.95 -32.64 -6.89
CA VAL A 469 1.01 -31.84 -8.12
C VAL A 469 2.08 -32.37 -9.09
N PHE A 470 3.26 -32.74 -8.58
CA PHE A 470 4.38 -33.20 -9.39
C PHE A 470 4.26 -34.67 -9.80
N GLU A 471 3.58 -35.54 -9.04
CA GLU A 471 3.20 -36.88 -9.52
C GLU A 471 2.37 -36.77 -10.80
N ARG A 472 1.36 -35.91 -10.80
CA ARG A 472 0.55 -35.60 -12.00
C ARG A 472 1.38 -35.03 -13.15
N GLY A 473 2.38 -34.20 -12.85
CA GLY A 473 3.30 -33.68 -13.87
C GLY A 473 4.16 -34.77 -14.52
N LYS A 474 4.63 -35.76 -13.73
CA LYS A 474 5.34 -36.93 -14.26
C LYS A 474 4.43 -37.81 -15.11
N GLU A 475 3.19 -38.03 -14.68
CA GLU A 475 2.19 -38.76 -15.46
C GLU A 475 1.88 -38.06 -16.80
N ILE A 476 1.66 -36.74 -16.78
CA ILE A 476 1.39 -35.95 -17.99
C ILE A 476 2.61 -35.94 -18.92
N ALA A 477 3.83 -35.82 -18.38
CA ALA A 477 5.05 -35.89 -19.17
C ALA A 477 5.24 -37.28 -19.79
N ALA A 478 4.98 -38.35 -19.03
CA ALA A 478 5.02 -39.72 -19.53
C ALA A 478 3.96 -39.99 -20.61
N LEU A 479 2.73 -39.48 -20.43
CA LEU A 479 1.66 -39.55 -21.43
C LEU A 479 2.03 -38.76 -22.70
N SER A 480 2.59 -37.57 -22.56
CA SER A 480 3.01 -36.73 -23.70
C SER A 480 4.19 -37.35 -24.47
N ALA A 481 5.15 -37.95 -23.75
CA ALA A 481 6.25 -38.69 -24.35
C ALA A 481 5.75 -39.96 -25.05
N GLY A 482 4.85 -40.72 -24.42
CA GLY A 482 4.21 -41.89 -25.02
C GLY A 482 3.40 -41.56 -26.27
N LEU A 483 2.62 -40.48 -26.24
CA LEU A 483 1.89 -39.98 -27.40
C LEU A 483 2.82 -39.55 -28.53
N SER A 484 3.92 -38.85 -28.21
CA SER A 484 4.92 -38.42 -29.20
C SER A 484 5.61 -39.62 -29.86
N LEU A 485 5.93 -40.66 -29.09
CA LEU A 485 6.49 -41.92 -29.59
C LEU A 485 5.48 -42.68 -30.47
N TYR A 486 4.22 -42.75 -30.04
CA TYR A 486 3.14 -43.38 -30.82
C TYR A 486 2.89 -42.67 -32.16
N ILE A 487 2.82 -41.34 -32.15
CA ILE A 487 2.71 -40.53 -33.38
C ILE A 487 3.92 -40.77 -34.29
N SER A 488 5.14 -40.78 -33.73
CA SER A 488 6.36 -41.04 -34.49
C SER A 488 6.38 -42.46 -35.08
N GLN A 489 5.81 -43.43 -34.38
CA GLN A 489 5.69 -44.80 -34.85
C GLN A 489 4.66 -44.93 -35.98
N ILE A 490 3.47 -44.31 -35.85
CA ILE A 490 2.48 -44.21 -36.93
C ILE A 490 3.09 -43.56 -38.17
N VAL A 491 3.84 -42.47 -38.00
CA VAL A 491 4.48 -41.76 -39.13
C VAL A 491 5.53 -42.64 -39.80
N ARG A 492 6.26 -43.49 -39.06
CA ARG A 492 7.23 -44.45 -39.62
C ARG A 492 6.56 -45.65 -40.29
N GLU A 493 5.49 -46.18 -39.69
CA GLU A 493 4.74 -47.31 -40.24
C GLU A 493 3.97 -46.93 -41.52
N ASN A 494 3.69 -45.62 -41.71
CA ASN A 494 2.94 -45.09 -42.86
C ASN A 494 3.80 -44.31 -43.88
N GLY A 495 5.13 -44.38 -43.89
CA GLY A 495 5.92 -43.79 -45.00
C GLY A 495 5.79 -44.65 -46.26
N GLU A 496 5.38 -44.16 -47.45
CA GLU A 496 5.65 -42.87 -48.10
C GLU A 496 4.43 -42.34 -48.87
N ASP A 497 4.12 -41.03 -48.77
CA ASP A 497 4.41 -40.03 -49.82
C ASP A 497 3.88 -38.62 -49.45
N SER A 498 4.80 -37.65 -49.35
CA SER A 498 4.66 -36.21 -49.68
C SER A 498 5.36 -35.27 -48.68
N PRO A 499 6.24 -34.33 -49.14
CA PRO A 499 7.02 -33.48 -48.26
C PRO A 499 6.23 -32.21 -47.90
N ILE A 500 5.62 -32.16 -46.72
CA ILE A 500 5.18 -30.89 -46.14
C ILE A 500 6.33 -30.31 -45.32
N LYS A 501 7.11 -29.44 -45.97
CA LYS A 501 8.04 -28.52 -45.30
C LYS A 501 7.25 -27.65 -44.32
N PHE A 502 7.40 -27.89 -43.02
CA PHE A 502 7.15 -26.83 -42.05
C PHE A 502 8.25 -25.79 -42.21
N LYS A 503 7.89 -24.64 -42.77
CA LYS A 503 8.71 -23.42 -42.70
C LYS A 503 8.86 -23.05 -41.23
N GLU A 504 10.08 -23.13 -40.73
CA GLU A 504 10.50 -22.36 -39.56
C GLU A 504 10.25 -20.88 -39.85
N ASN A 505 9.41 -20.26 -39.03
CA ASN A 505 9.37 -18.83 -38.83
C ASN A 505 9.39 -18.61 -37.32
N LYS A 506 10.59 -18.60 -36.74
CA LYS A 506 11.10 -17.56 -35.81
C LYS A 506 12.48 -17.92 -35.30
#